data_AF-A0A1V2I3J4-F1
#
_entry.id   AF-A0A1V2I3J4-F1
#
_cell.length_a   1.000
_cell.length_b   1.000
_cell.length_c   1.000
_cell.angle_alpha   90.00
_cell.angle_beta   90.00
_cell.angle_gamma   90.00
#
_symmetry.space_group_name_H-M   'P 1'
#
loop_
_entity.id
_entity.type
_entity.pdbx_description
1 polymer ?
#
loop_
_entity_poly.entity_id
_entity_poly.type
_entity_poly.pdbx_seq_one_letter_code
_entity_poly.pdbx_strand_id
1 'polypeptide(L)'
;MKHALNRTGTAVDPVIESVSVEQTDGLRPGAGPRRMANRRAGVRSRFPDDAEQADTFDREPTDRDLAAIDAEWPLIAAEIAVVDAEAAVALDLTDGLAARRLSVARHRLSAVGAAFEAADAGSTRPAPAPSIRRRSA
;
A
#
# COMPACT_ATOMS: atom_id res chain seq x y z
N MET A 1 16.27 51.20 26.29
CA MET A 1 16.02 50.29 25.16
C MET A 1 16.30 48.87 25.63
N LYS A 2 15.25 48.05 25.75
CA LYS A 2 15.29 46.69 26.27
C LYS A 2 15.28 45.72 25.09
N HIS A 3 16.38 45.02 24.82
CA HIS A 3 16.34 43.81 24.01
C HIS A 3 17.23 42.75 24.64
N ALA A 4 16.57 41.87 25.39
CA ALA A 4 17.04 40.54 25.69
C ALA A 4 15.90 39.61 25.29
N LEU A 5 16.21 38.53 24.58
CA LEU A 5 15.62 37.20 24.75
C LEU A 5 16.36 36.24 23.82
N ASN A 6 17.29 35.52 24.43
CA ASN A 6 18.00 34.38 23.89
C ASN A 6 17.00 33.25 23.61
N ARG A 7 16.97 32.76 22.37
CA ARG A 7 16.24 31.53 22.03
C ARG A 7 17.27 30.39 21.91
N THR A 8 17.54 29.74 23.02
CA THR A 8 18.27 28.45 23.09
C THR A 8 17.39 27.37 22.46
N GLY A 9 17.76 26.92 21.27
CA GLY A 9 17.21 25.71 20.67
C GLY A 9 17.85 24.49 21.33
N THR A 10 17.10 23.81 22.19
CA THR A 10 17.39 22.44 22.61
C THR A 10 17.09 21.51 21.44
N ALA A 11 18.14 21.08 20.73
CA ALA A 11 18.09 19.91 19.89
C ALA A 11 17.87 18.69 20.80
N VAL A 12 16.72 18.04 20.66
CA VAL A 12 16.45 16.75 21.31
C VAL A 12 16.87 15.70 20.30
N ASP A 13 18.02 15.05 20.55
CA ASP A 13 18.45 13.88 19.81
C ASP A 13 17.41 12.76 20.00
N PRO A 14 16.92 12.11 18.91
CA PRO A 14 16.13 10.91 19.06
C PRO A 14 17.04 9.76 19.50
N VAL A 15 16.84 9.30 20.74
CA VAL A 15 17.40 8.04 21.25
C VAL A 15 16.78 6.91 20.44
N ILE A 16 17.53 6.35 19.50
CA ILE A 16 17.18 5.13 18.80
C ILE A 16 17.48 3.97 19.76
N GLU A 17 16.49 3.57 20.55
CA GLU A 17 16.57 2.31 21.30
C GLU A 17 16.60 1.15 20.30
N SER A 18 17.73 0.43 20.31
CA SER A 18 17.96 -0.74 19.49
C SER A 18 17.10 -1.88 20.01
N VAL A 19 15.97 -2.16 19.34
CA VAL A 19 15.14 -3.32 19.64
C VAL A 19 15.87 -4.57 19.17
N SER A 20 16.40 -5.34 20.13
CA SER A 20 16.98 -6.66 19.87
C SER A 20 15.84 -7.65 19.63
N VAL A 21 15.71 -8.11 18.38
CA VAL A 21 14.77 -9.17 18.01
C VAL A 21 15.39 -10.50 18.43
N GLU A 22 14.90 -11.09 19.52
CA GLU A 22 15.25 -12.47 19.87
C GLU A 22 14.61 -13.44 18.89
N GLN A 23 15.46 -13.98 18.02
CA GLN A 23 15.15 -15.02 17.06
C GLN A 23 14.95 -16.35 17.82
N THR A 24 13.69 -16.76 17.99
CA THR A 24 13.37 -18.06 18.61
C THR A 24 13.55 -19.18 17.59
N ASP A 25 14.69 -19.87 17.71
CA ASP A 25 15.03 -21.10 16.99
C ASP A 25 14.26 -22.29 17.60
N GLY A 26 13.05 -22.51 17.07
CA GLY A 26 12.16 -23.61 17.47
C GLY A 26 12.30 -24.83 16.56
N LEU A 27 13.41 -25.55 16.67
CA LEU A 27 13.66 -26.84 16.01
C LEU A 27 12.58 -27.88 16.43
N ARG A 28 11.72 -28.31 15.50
CA ARG A 28 10.87 -29.52 15.64
C ARG A 28 11.48 -30.67 14.82
N PRO A 29 11.90 -31.78 15.44
CA PRO A 29 12.24 -33.00 14.70
C PRO A 29 10.98 -33.88 14.59
N GLY A 30 10.53 -34.12 13.36
CA GLY A 30 9.40 -34.98 13.05
C GLY A 30 9.51 -35.59 11.67
N ALA A 31 10.56 -36.38 11.45
CA ALA A 31 10.77 -37.14 10.23
C ALA A 31 9.79 -38.32 10.15
N GLY A 32 8.92 -38.29 9.14
CA GLY A 32 8.19 -39.45 8.67
C GLY A 32 8.26 -39.50 7.13
N PRO A 33 8.71 -40.59 6.50
CA PRO A 33 8.84 -40.66 5.06
C PRO A 33 7.46 -40.94 4.43
N ARG A 34 6.77 -39.88 4.00
CA ARG A 34 5.62 -40.03 3.10
C ARG A 34 6.12 -40.22 1.67
N ARG A 35 6.28 -41.48 1.27
CA ARG A 35 6.29 -41.89 -0.14
C ARG A 35 4.97 -41.41 -0.78
N MET A 36 5.02 -40.29 -1.49
CA MET A 36 3.95 -39.89 -2.40
C MET A 36 4.40 -40.12 -3.83
N ALA A 37 3.63 -40.97 -4.51
CA ALA A 37 3.78 -41.33 -5.90
C ALA A 37 3.78 -40.07 -6.76
N ASN A 38 4.82 -39.97 -7.58
CA ASN A 38 5.07 -38.92 -8.54
C ASN A 38 4.04 -39.03 -9.69
N ARG A 39 2.81 -38.54 -9.46
CA ARG A 39 1.82 -38.36 -10.53
C ARG A 39 2.09 -37.01 -11.19
N ARG A 40 3.02 -37.02 -12.15
CA ARG A 40 3.18 -35.96 -13.16
C ARG A 40 1.91 -35.93 -14.04
N ALA A 41 0.85 -35.31 -13.55
CA ALA A 41 -0.20 -34.79 -14.40
C ALA A 41 0.33 -33.45 -14.91
N GLY A 42 0.66 -33.40 -16.21
CA GLY A 42 1.05 -32.17 -16.86
C GLY A 42 -0.03 -31.12 -16.70
N VAL A 43 0.18 -30.20 -15.77
CA VAL A 43 -0.50 -28.91 -15.73
C VAL A 43 0.02 -28.17 -16.96
N ARG A 44 -0.63 -28.40 -18.10
CA ARG A 44 -0.53 -27.49 -19.24
C ARG A 44 -1.03 -26.16 -18.69
N SER A 45 -0.12 -25.20 -18.53
CA SER A 45 -0.46 -23.83 -18.15
C SER A 45 -1.62 -23.40 -19.03
N ARG A 46 -2.79 -23.20 -18.41
CA ARG A 46 -4.03 -22.81 -19.08
C ARG A 46 -4.11 -21.29 -19.25
N PHE A 47 -3.00 -20.60 -19.07
CA PHE A 47 -2.89 -19.16 -19.24
C PHE A 47 -2.07 -18.87 -20.51
N PRO A 48 -2.68 -18.98 -21.70
CA PRO A 48 -2.17 -18.23 -22.84
C PRO A 48 -2.53 -16.77 -22.57
N ASP A 49 -1.58 -15.97 -22.04
CA ASP A 49 -1.55 -14.49 -22.09
C ASP A 49 -0.45 -13.86 -21.19
N ASP A 50 0.30 -14.63 -20.41
CA ASP A 50 1.37 -14.09 -19.54
C ASP A 50 2.48 -13.35 -20.31
N ALA A 51 2.69 -13.70 -21.59
CA ALA A 51 3.70 -13.09 -22.44
C ALA A 51 3.30 -11.71 -23.02
N GLU A 52 2.00 -11.41 -23.17
CA GLU A 52 1.54 -10.10 -23.66
C GLU A 52 1.44 -9.07 -22.52
N GLN A 53 1.19 -9.51 -21.27
CA GLN A 53 1.18 -8.61 -20.10
C GLN A 53 2.58 -8.14 -19.70
N ALA A 54 3.61 -8.98 -19.88
CA ALA A 54 4.99 -8.62 -19.56
C ALA A 54 5.43 -7.31 -20.24
N ASP A 55 5.03 -7.09 -21.50
CA ASP A 55 5.39 -5.90 -22.28
C ASP A 55 4.76 -4.60 -21.73
N THR A 56 3.66 -4.70 -20.95
CA THR A 56 3.03 -3.53 -20.30
C THR A 56 3.65 -3.16 -18.95
N PHE A 57 4.27 -4.10 -18.24
CA PHE A 57 4.92 -3.84 -16.95
C PHE A 57 6.39 -3.41 -17.08
N ASP A 58 7.03 -3.72 -18.21
CA ASP A 58 8.41 -3.31 -18.51
C ASP A 58 8.52 -1.87 -19.06
N ARG A 59 7.39 -1.20 -19.30
CA ARG A 59 7.37 0.20 -19.76
C ARG A 59 7.54 1.17 -18.58
N GLU A 60 8.43 2.15 -18.75
CA GLU A 60 8.55 3.28 -17.83
C GLU A 60 7.24 4.11 -17.78
N PRO A 61 6.72 4.44 -16.59
CA PRO A 61 5.54 5.28 -16.44
C PRO A 61 5.70 6.61 -17.18
N THR A 62 4.66 7.05 -17.87
CA THR A 62 4.65 8.39 -18.45
C THR A 62 4.43 9.46 -17.38
N ASP A 63 4.77 10.72 -17.67
CA ASP A 63 4.47 11.84 -16.77
C ASP A 63 2.98 11.92 -16.39
N ARG A 64 2.08 11.50 -17.30
CA ARG A 64 0.65 11.41 -17.03
C ARG A 64 0.34 10.31 -16.01
N ASP A 65 0.99 9.16 -16.13
CA ASP A 65 0.82 8.05 -15.19
C ASP A 65 1.33 8.45 -13.80
N LEU A 66 2.48 9.12 -13.74
CA LEU A 66 3.03 9.67 -12.48
C LEU A 66 2.08 10.69 -11.86
N ALA A 67 1.52 11.61 -12.66
CA ALA A 67 0.54 12.58 -12.17
C ALA A 67 -0.76 11.94 -11.67
N ALA A 68 -1.18 10.82 -12.28
CA ALA A 68 -2.34 10.06 -11.82
C ALA A 68 -2.05 9.39 -10.46
N ILE A 69 -0.88 8.77 -10.31
CA ILE A 69 -0.42 8.21 -9.02
C ILE A 69 -0.35 9.32 -7.96
N ASP A 70 0.15 10.50 -8.32
CA ASP A 70 0.22 11.63 -7.39
C ASP A 70 -1.17 12.10 -6.93
N ALA A 71 -2.18 11.99 -7.80
CA ALA A 71 -3.56 12.31 -7.46
C ALA A 71 -4.19 11.26 -6.51
N GLU A 72 -3.68 10.02 -6.47
CA GLU A 72 -4.14 8.94 -5.58
C GLU A 72 -3.58 9.07 -4.16
N TRP A 73 -2.41 9.69 -3.98
CA TRP A 73 -1.74 9.80 -2.67
C TRP A 73 -2.62 10.36 -1.54
N PRO A 74 -3.43 11.43 -1.74
CA PRO A 74 -4.31 11.93 -0.70
C PRO A 74 -5.33 10.89 -0.20
N LEU A 75 -5.86 10.05 -1.10
CA LEU A 75 -6.82 9.00 -0.76
C LEU A 75 -6.14 7.91 0.07
N ILE A 76 -5.00 7.40 -0.41
CA ILE A 76 -4.19 6.40 0.29
C ILE A 76 -3.81 6.89 1.69
N ALA A 77 -3.39 8.15 1.83
CA ALA A 77 -3.06 8.74 3.12
C ALA A 77 -4.26 8.82 4.08
N ALA A 78 -5.47 9.04 3.56
CA ALA A 78 -6.69 9.05 4.37
C ALA A 78 -7.08 7.63 4.82
N GLU A 79 -6.90 6.63 3.96
CA GLU A 79 -7.13 5.21 4.28
C GLU A 79 -6.17 4.72 5.38
N ILE A 80 -4.87 5.03 5.26
CA ILE A 80 -3.87 4.69 6.29
C ILE A 80 -4.26 5.31 7.64
N ALA A 81 -4.69 6.56 7.66
CA ALA A 81 -5.11 7.22 8.90
C ALA A 81 -6.32 6.55 9.57
N VAL A 82 -7.23 5.94 8.80
CA VAL A 82 -8.34 5.14 9.35
C VAL A 82 -7.79 3.86 9.98
N VAL A 83 -6.94 3.12 9.25
CA VAL A 83 -6.34 1.87 9.75
C VAL A 83 -5.53 2.10 11.03
N ASP A 84 -4.73 3.17 11.09
CA ASP A 84 -3.96 3.53 12.29
C ASP A 84 -4.87 3.83 13.48
N ALA A 85 -5.99 4.53 13.25
CA ALA A 85 -6.95 4.83 14.31
C ALA A 85 -7.72 3.57 14.77
N GLU A 86 -8.06 2.67 13.85
CA GLU A 86 -8.69 1.38 14.18
C GLU A 86 -7.75 0.48 14.98
N ALA A 87 -6.48 0.41 14.60
CA ALA A 87 -5.45 -0.30 15.36
C ALA A 87 -5.30 0.26 16.78
N ALA A 88 -5.31 1.59 16.94
CA ALA A 88 -5.24 2.23 18.25
C ALA A 88 -6.46 1.93 19.14
N VAL A 89 -7.66 1.83 18.56
CA VAL A 89 -8.88 1.39 19.26
C VAL A 89 -8.77 -0.08 19.66
N ALA A 90 -8.30 -0.95 18.77
CA ALA A 90 -8.16 -2.38 19.02
C ALA A 90 -7.15 -2.71 20.14
N LEU A 91 -6.12 -1.88 20.29
CA LEU A 91 -5.09 -2.01 21.32
C LEU A 91 -5.45 -1.30 22.64
N ASP A 92 -6.63 -0.70 22.75
CA ASP A 92 -7.10 0.06 23.91
C ASP A 92 -6.11 1.14 24.39
N LEU A 93 -5.31 1.70 23.47
CA LEU A 93 -4.15 2.52 23.83
C LEU A 93 -4.53 3.90 24.38
N THR A 94 -5.77 4.37 24.15
CA THR A 94 -6.25 5.66 24.66
C THR A 94 -7.78 5.71 24.65
N ASP A 95 -8.41 5.34 25.75
CA ASP A 95 -9.87 5.25 25.80
C ASP A 95 -10.51 6.65 25.60
N GLY A 96 -11.34 6.78 24.56
CA GLY A 96 -11.98 8.02 24.09
C GLY A 96 -11.22 8.83 23.03
N LEU A 97 -9.89 8.98 23.12
CA LEU A 97 -9.11 9.70 22.08
C LEU A 97 -9.04 8.90 20.77
N ALA A 98 -8.85 7.58 20.86
CA ALA A 98 -8.80 6.71 19.70
C ALA A 98 -10.13 6.73 18.92
N ALA A 99 -11.26 6.68 19.62
CA ALA A 99 -12.59 6.78 19.02
C ALA A 99 -12.81 8.13 18.30
N ARG A 100 -12.35 9.25 18.89
CA ARG A 100 -12.42 10.56 18.25
C ARG A 100 -11.54 10.63 17.00
N ARG A 101 -10.30 10.12 17.08
CA ARG A 101 -9.38 10.05 15.94
C ARG A 101 -9.98 9.22 14.80
N LEU A 102 -10.61 8.09 15.12
CA LEU A 102 -11.30 7.26 14.14
C LEU A 102 -12.44 7.99 13.44
N SER A 103 -13.29 8.72 14.19
CA SER A 103 -14.35 9.54 13.61
C SER A 103 -13.80 10.60 12.65
N VAL A 104 -12.74 11.32 13.05
CA VAL A 104 -12.10 12.34 12.20
C VAL A 104 -11.48 11.72 10.95
N ALA A 105 -10.79 10.57 11.08
CA ALA A 105 -10.19 9.87 9.96
C ALA A 105 -11.25 9.42 8.94
N ARG A 106 -12.38 8.86 9.40
CA ARG A 106 -13.50 8.46 8.53
C ARG A 106 -14.13 9.64 7.81
N HIS A 107 -14.34 10.76 8.50
CA HIS A 107 -14.83 11.99 7.85
C HIS A 107 -13.87 12.49 6.79
N ARG A 108 -12.57 12.47 7.07
CA ARG A 108 -11.54 12.84 6.10
C ARG A 108 -11.53 11.90 4.89
N LEU A 109 -11.58 10.58 5.09
CA LEU A 109 -11.63 9.61 4.01
C LEU A 109 -12.85 9.85 3.11
N SER A 110 -14.03 10.08 3.70
CA SER A 110 -15.23 10.39 2.92
C SER A 110 -15.08 11.68 2.10
N ALA A 111 -14.52 12.74 2.67
CA ALA A 111 -14.29 14.00 1.97
C ALA A 111 -13.26 13.87 0.82
N VAL A 112 -12.15 13.17 1.08
CA VAL A 112 -11.11 12.93 0.08
C VAL A 112 -11.61 12.01 -1.04
N GLY A 113 -12.33 10.94 -0.69
CA GLY A 113 -12.93 10.03 -1.68
C GLY A 113 -13.92 10.76 -2.59
N ALA A 114 -14.78 11.62 -2.05
CA ALA A 114 -15.67 12.44 -2.87
C ALA A 114 -14.92 13.38 -3.83
N ALA A 115 -13.80 13.96 -3.39
CA ALA A 115 -12.96 14.80 -4.23
C ALA A 115 -12.22 14.00 -5.31
N PHE A 116 -11.75 12.80 -4.97
CA PHE A 116 -11.06 11.89 -5.90
C PHE A 116 -11.99 11.41 -7.00
N GLU A 117 -13.19 10.94 -6.66
CA GLU A 117 -14.22 10.53 -7.63
C GLU A 117 -14.61 11.67 -8.58
N ALA A 118 -14.74 12.89 -8.05
CA ALA A 118 -15.04 14.06 -8.87
C ALA A 118 -13.90 14.41 -9.85
N ALA A 119 -12.64 14.18 -9.46
CA ALA A 119 -11.49 14.38 -10.32
C ALA A 119 -11.35 13.28 -11.38
N ASP A 120 -11.60 12.02 -11.01
CA ASP A 120 -11.49 10.88 -11.92
C ASP A 120 -12.60 10.84 -12.97
N ALA A 121 -13.81 11.31 -12.63
CA ALA A 121 -14.92 11.45 -13.58
C ALA A 121 -14.58 12.34 -14.80
N GLY A 122 -13.61 13.26 -14.67
CA GLY A 122 -13.09 14.08 -15.77
C GLY A 122 -11.92 13.43 -16.53
N SER A 123 -11.30 12.40 -15.96
CA SER A 123 -10.18 11.63 -16.51
C SER A 123 -10.69 10.31 -17.06
N THR A 124 -11.59 10.34 -18.05
CA THR A 124 -11.98 9.11 -18.75
C THR A 124 -10.74 8.56 -19.45
N ARG A 125 -10.09 7.56 -18.84
CA ARG A 125 -9.00 6.81 -19.47
C ARG A 125 -9.58 6.22 -20.76
N PRO A 126 -9.05 6.57 -21.96
CA PRO A 126 -9.50 5.92 -23.17
C PRO A 126 -9.27 4.42 -22.99
N ALA A 127 -10.32 3.63 -23.17
CA ALA A 127 -10.24 2.18 -23.15
C ALA A 127 -9.05 1.75 -24.02
N PRO A 128 -8.22 0.78 -23.58
CA PRO A 128 -7.11 0.31 -24.39
C PRO A 128 -7.64 -0.06 -25.77
N ALA A 129 -7.07 0.53 -26.82
CA ALA A 129 -7.53 0.31 -28.18
C ALA A 129 -7.56 -1.21 -28.46
N PRO A 130 -8.64 -1.75 -29.04
CA PRO A 130 -8.73 -3.18 -29.31
C PRO A 130 -7.55 -3.57 -30.21
N SER A 131 -6.70 -4.47 -29.72
CA SER A 131 -5.54 -4.97 -30.44
C SER A 131 -5.99 -5.57 -31.77
N ILE A 132 -5.70 -4.87 -32.87
CA ILE A 132 -5.99 -5.33 -34.23
C ILE A 132 -5.14 -6.58 -34.46
N ARG A 133 -5.74 -7.77 -34.34
CA ARG A 133 -5.10 -9.04 -34.72
C ARG A 133 -4.78 -8.97 -36.21
N ARG A 134 -3.51 -8.75 -36.56
CA ARG A 134 -3.02 -8.92 -37.93
C ARG A 134 -3.18 -10.39 -38.29
N ARG A 135 -4.12 -10.66 -39.20
CA ARG A 135 -4.32 -11.99 -39.79
C ARG A 135 -3.15 -12.24 -40.74
N SER A 136 -2.24 -13.13 -40.35
CA SER A 136 -1.17 -13.62 -41.23
C SER A 136 -1.81 -14.40 -42.39
N ALA A 137 -1.38 -14.10 -43.61
CA ALA A 137 -1.78 -14.76 -44.86
C ALA A 137 -1.06 -16.10 -45.04
#